data_AF-A0A527ZRL2-F1
#
_entry.id   AF-A0A527ZRL2-F1
#
_cell.length_a   1.000
_cell.length_b   1.000
_cell.length_c   1.000
_cell.angle_alpha   90.00
_cell.angle_beta   90.00
_cell.angle_gamma   90.00
#
_symmetry.space_group_name_H-M   'P 1'
#
loop_
_entity.id
_entity.type
_entity.pdbx_description
1 polymer ?
#
loop_
_entity_poly.entity_id
_entity_poly.type
_entity_poly.pdbx_seq_one_letter_code
_entity_poly.pdbx_strand_id
1 'polypeptide(L)' 'MNVGAGRRFRSPKAILFDLDGTLVDSAPDITAAVNELLAGRDLPPLRLEQ' A
#
# COMPACT_ATOMS: atom_id res chain seq x y z
N MET A 1 -32.94 33.24 -1.03
CA MET A 1 -32.39 31.90 -0.72
C MET A 1 -30.89 31.99 -0.89
N ASN A 2 -30.14 32.09 0.22
CA ASN A 2 -28.69 32.25 0.17
C ASN A 2 -28.05 30.86 0.21
N VAL A 3 -27.66 30.33 -0.95
CA VAL A 3 -26.88 29.09 -1.03
C VAL A 3 -25.54 29.36 -0.37
N GLY A 4 -25.35 28.80 0.83
CA GLY A 4 -24.12 28.92 1.61
C GLY A 4 -22.92 28.60 0.71
N ALA A 5 -21.95 29.52 0.69
CA ALA A 5 -20.76 29.43 -0.13
C ALA A 5 -20.06 28.08 0.11
N GLY A 6 -20.18 27.17 -0.85
CA GLY A 6 -19.50 25.89 -0.84
C GLY A 6 -18.01 26.11 -0.62
N ARG A 7 -17.44 25.46 0.39
CA ARG A 7 -16.03 25.58 0.73
C ARG A 7 -15.21 25.15 -0.49
N ARG A 8 -14.59 26.12 -1.19
CA ARG A 8 -13.71 25.82 -2.33
C ARG A 8 -12.57 24.95 -1.84
N PHE A 9 -12.49 23.72 -2.33
CA PHE A 9 -11.31 22.88 -2.12
C PHE A 9 -10.11 23.59 -2.75
N ARG A 10 -9.11 23.92 -1.92
CA ARG A 10 -7.85 24.48 -2.41
C ARG A 10 -6.98 23.32 -2.89
N SER A 11 -6.30 23.50 -4.01
CA SER A 11 -5.37 22.49 -4.54
C SER A 11 -4.27 22.21 -3.51
N PRO A 12 -3.94 20.93 -3.26
CA PRO A 12 -2.86 20.57 -2.36
C PRO A 12 -1.53 21.08 -2.92
N LYS A 13 -0.65 21.56 -2.05
CA LYS A 13 0.69 22.02 -2.44
C LYS A 13 1.67 20.87 -2.69
N ALA A 14 1.37 19.70 -2.15
CA ALA A 14 2.10 18.45 -2.37
C ALA A 14 1.15 17.27 -2.14
N ILE A 15 1.47 16.14 -2.74
CA ILE A 15 0.83 14.85 -2.51
C ILE A 15 1.94 13.88 -2.13
N LEU A 16 1.77 13.19 -1.01
CA LEU A 16 2.68 12.15 -0.58
C LEU A 16 1.99 10.81 -0.81
N PHE A 17 2.67 9.93 -1.54
CA PHE A 17 2.24 8.56 -1.74
C PHE A 17 3.04 7.66 -0.83
N ASP A 18 2.36 6.69 -0.26
CA ASP A 18 3.04 5.52 0.26
C ASP A 18 3.71 4.75 -0.89
N LEU A 19 4.67 3.88 -0.57
CA LEU A 19 5.36 3.09 -1.58
C LEU A 19 4.62 1.78 -1.85
N ASP A 20 4.46 0.98 -0.80
CA ASP A 20 3.99 -0.40 -0.89
C ASP A 20 2.49 -0.48 -1.14
N GLY A 21 2.10 -1.21 -2.18
CA GLY A 21 0.70 -1.32 -2.59
C GLY A 21 0.09 -0.02 -3.13
N THR A 22 0.87 1.06 -3.23
CA THR A 22 0.44 2.35 -3.80
C THR A 22 1.20 2.67 -5.08
N LEU A 23 2.53 2.75 -5.02
CA LEU A 23 3.37 2.98 -6.20
C LEU A 23 3.95 1.68 -6.76
N VAL A 24 4.18 0.69 -5.89
CA VAL A 24 4.76 -0.60 -6.25
C VAL A 24 3.81 -1.71 -5.81
N ASP A 25 3.58 -2.69 -6.70
CA ASP A 25 2.96 -3.95 -6.31
C ASP A 25 4.01 -4.83 -5.61
N SER A 26 4.29 -4.52 -4.35
CA SER A 26 5.35 -5.15 -3.56
C SER A 26 4.91 -6.45 -2.88
N ALA A 27 3.64 -6.84 -3.00
CA ALA A 27 3.12 -8.03 -2.34
C ALA A 27 3.84 -9.34 -2.77
N PRO A 28 4.19 -9.56 -4.07
CA PRO A 28 4.97 -10.73 -4.47
C PRO A 28 6.38 -10.75 -3.87
N ASP A 29 7.08 -9.62 -3.87
CA ASP A 29 8.47 -9.51 -3.38
C ASP A 29 8.55 -9.67 -1.87
N ILE A 30 7.63 -9.04 -1.12
CA ILE A 30 7.53 -9.20 0.33
C ILE A 30 7.19 -10.67 0.68
N THR A 31 6.29 -11.29 -0.07
CA THR A 31 5.95 -12.72 0.10
C THR A 31 7.17 -13.61 -0.11
N ALA A 32 7.98 -13.34 -1.14
CA ALA A 32 9.20 -14.08 -1.42
C ALA A 32 10.21 -13.94 -0.26
N ALA A 33 10.47 -12.72 0.21
CA ALA A 33 11.39 -12.47 1.32
C ALA A 33 10.94 -13.14 2.63
N VAL A 34 9.64 -13.11 2.94
CA VAL A 34 9.08 -13.81 4.10
C VAL A 34 9.22 -15.32 3.96
N ASN A 35 8.98 -15.87 2.77
CA ASN A 35 9.12 -17.30 2.54
C ASN A 35 10.58 -17.78 2.63
N GLU A 36 11.55 -16.96 2.22
CA GLU A 36 12.97 -17.24 2.46
C GLU A 36 13.28 -17.37 3.96
N LEU A 37 12.75 -16.45 4.76
CA LEU A 37 12.90 -16.48 6.21
C LEU A 37 12.23 -17.69 6.87
N LEU A 38 11.05 -18.10 6.39
CA LEU A 38 10.32 -19.27 6.89
C LEU A 38 11.05 -20.57 6.55
N ALA A 39 11.59 -20.67 5.33
CA ALA A 39 12.40 -21.81 4.91
C ALA A 39 13.62 -21.99 5.83
N GLY A 40 14.31 -20.90 6.20
CA GLY A 40 15.41 -20.94 7.17
C GLY A 40 15.02 -21.37 8.59
N ARG A 41 13.72 -21.50 8.89
CA ARG A 41 13.18 -21.96 10.18
C ARG A 41 12.41 -23.29 10.08
N ASP A 42 12.51 -23.99 8.96
CA ASP A 42 11.74 -25.22 8.69
C ASP A 42 10.22 -25.05 8.83
N LEU A 43 9.71 -23.85 8.52
CA LEU A 43 8.28 -23.54 8.53
C LEU A 43 7.69 -23.58 7.12
N PRO A 44 6.40 -23.91 6.97
CA PRO A 44 5.75 -23.95 5.66
C PRO A 44 5.64 -22.55 5.03
N PRO A 45 5.68 -22.44 3.68
CA PRO A 45 5.57 -21.17 3.00
C PRO A 45 4.13 -20.61 3.03
N LEU A 46 4.02 -19.29 2.98
CA LEU A 46 2.77 -18.57 2.79
C LEU A 46 2.47 -18.38 1.31
N ARG A 47 1.18 -18.39 0.96
CA ARG A 47 0.70 -18.07 -0.37
C ARG A 47 0.14 -16.66 -0.37
N LEU A 48 0.42 -15.92 -1.43
CA LEU A 48 -0.26 -14.65 -1.67
C LEU A 48 -1.70 -14.96 -2.13
N GLU A 49 -2.68 -14.45 -1.40
CA GLU A 49 -4.09 -14.49 -1.81
C GLU A 49 -4.35 -13.34 -2.80
N GLN A 50 -5.14 -13.62 -3.85
CA GLN A 50 -5.50 -12.65 -4.89
C GLN A 50 -6.88 -12.05 -4.64
#